data_AF-A0A117QLM4-F1
#
_entry.id   AF-A0A117QLM4-F1
#
_cell.length_a   1.000
_cell.length_b   1.000
_cell.length_c   1.000
_cell.angle_alpha   90.00
_cell.angle_beta   90.00
_cell.angle_gamma   90.00
#
_symmetry.space_group_name_H-M   'P 1'
#
loop_
_entity.id
_entity.type
_entity.pdbx_description
1 polymer ?
#
loop_
_entity_poly.entity_id
_entity_poly.type
_entity_poly.pdbx_seq_one_letter_code
_entity_poly.pdbx_strand_id
1 'polypeptide(L)'
;MTASRPAATGRGGRRPGEDPLTDHRDAPAGATEPTAPSGPTTSDAARVPRNLHAFIAGLPKAELHVHHVGSASPRIVSELAARHPDSKVPTDPEALADYFTFTDFAHFIDVYLSVVDLIRTPEDVRLLTYEVARELHRQQVRYAELTITPYSSVRRGIDERAFMDAIEDARKAAEKEFGTVLRWCFDIPGEAGLESAEVTARLATDDRVRPEGLVSFGLGGPEIGVPRPQFKPYFDRAIAAGLHSVPHAGETTGPETVWDALTHLRAERIGHGTSSARDEKLLAHLAERRIALEVCPTSNIATRAVRSLDEHPIREFVRAGVPVTINSDDPPMFGTDLNNEYAVAARLLDLDERGLAGLAKAGVEASFLDAPGKARITDEIDAYTTRWLTA
;
A
#
# COMPACT_ATOMS: atom_id res chain seq x y z
N MET A 1 39.11 46.16 -40.79
CA MET A 1 38.24 47.34 -40.98
C MET A 1 37.49 47.63 -39.67
N THR A 2 38.02 48.62 -38.94
CA THR A 2 37.33 49.61 -38.07
C THR A 2 36.43 49.06 -36.94
N ALA A 3 36.90 48.82 -35.71
CA ALA A 3 37.42 49.71 -34.65
C ALA A 3 36.35 50.46 -33.82
N SER A 4 36.23 50.15 -32.52
CA SER A 4 36.55 51.07 -31.39
C SER A 4 36.06 50.55 -30.02
N ARG A 5 36.99 50.37 -29.07
CA ARG A 5 36.83 50.54 -27.60
C ARG A 5 36.89 52.07 -27.28
N PRO A 6 36.78 52.62 -26.03
CA PRO A 6 36.87 52.07 -24.66
C PRO A 6 35.73 52.64 -23.73
N ALA A 7 35.64 52.52 -22.40
CA ALA A 7 36.61 52.74 -21.32
C ALA A 7 36.12 52.25 -19.95
N ALA A 8 37.09 52.07 -19.05
CA ALA A 8 36.96 51.73 -17.64
C ALA A 8 37.32 52.94 -16.76
N THR A 9 36.75 53.02 -15.55
CA THR A 9 37.27 53.61 -14.29
C THR A 9 36.19 53.33 -13.21
N GLY A 10 36.41 53.07 -11.92
CA GLY A 10 37.60 52.94 -11.09
C GLY A 10 37.22 53.17 -9.60
N ARG A 11 37.74 52.30 -8.72
CA ARG A 11 38.23 52.54 -7.33
C ARG A 11 37.30 52.65 -6.10
N GLY A 12 37.71 51.86 -5.08
CA GLY A 12 37.89 52.25 -3.66
C GLY A 12 36.86 51.64 -2.69
N GLY A 13 37.16 51.04 -1.52
CA GLY A 13 38.36 50.75 -0.72
C GLY A 13 37.88 50.11 0.61
N ARG A 14 38.47 48.97 1.07
CA ARG A 14 39.22 48.76 2.36
C ARG A 14 38.77 49.64 3.56
N ARG A 15 38.68 49.22 4.84
CA ARG A 15 39.02 48.02 5.66
C ARG A 15 38.52 48.25 7.13
N PRO A 16 38.74 47.33 8.11
CA PRO A 16 37.95 47.17 9.35
C PRO A 16 38.55 47.85 10.61
N GLY A 17 37.85 47.76 11.74
CA GLY A 17 38.35 48.12 13.07
C GLY A 17 37.88 47.14 14.17
N GLU A 18 38.83 46.73 15.00
CA GLU A 18 38.72 45.89 16.21
C GLU A 18 38.69 46.75 17.50
N ASP A 19 38.00 46.25 18.54
CA ASP A 19 38.35 46.18 19.99
C ASP A 19 38.61 47.46 20.86
N PRO A 20 38.75 47.35 22.21
CA PRO A 20 38.08 46.53 23.26
C PRO A 20 37.80 47.36 24.57
N LEU A 21 37.63 46.66 25.74
CA LEU A 21 37.66 47.09 27.18
C LEU A 21 36.27 47.07 27.87
N THR A 22 36.01 46.56 29.10
CA THR A 22 36.84 45.99 30.19
C THR A 22 35.94 45.27 31.22
N ASP A 23 36.51 44.23 31.82
CA ASP A 23 36.37 43.65 33.17
C ASP A 23 35.55 44.41 34.23
N HIS A 24 34.70 43.70 34.98
CA HIS A 24 34.73 43.71 36.45
C HIS A 24 33.95 42.53 37.07
N ARG A 25 34.62 41.89 38.03
CA ARG A 25 34.21 40.73 38.83
C ARG A 25 33.33 41.10 40.03
N ASP A 26 32.76 40.02 40.58
CA ASP A 26 32.42 39.75 41.98
C ASP A 26 31.12 40.31 42.59
N ALA A 27 30.21 39.35 42.86
CA ALA A 27 29.13 39.44 43.84
C ALA A 27 29.68 39.38 45.29
N PRO A 28 28.85 39.67 46.32
CA PRO A 28 28.20 38.53 46.98
C PRO A 28 26.78 38.77 47.54
N ALA A 29 26.05 37.65 47.58
CA ALA A 29 25.18 37.16 48.64
C ALA A 29 24.08 38.07 49.25
N GLY A 30 22.86 37.87 48.78
CA GLY A 30 21.63 38.06 49.57
C GLY A 30 20.79 36.77 49.48
N ALA A 31 20.70 36.05 50.59
CA ALA A 31 19.92 34.81 50.68
C ALA A 31 18.42 35.12 50.82
N THR A 32 17.62 34.62 49.88
CA THR A 32 16.17 34.46 50.03
C THR A 32 15.80 33.04 49.60
N GLU A 33 15.10 32.34 50.49
CA GLU A 33 14.64 30.96 50.32
C GLU A 33 13.76 30.80 49.06
N PRO A 34 13.94 29.73 48.26
CA PRO A 34 12.99 29.41 47.21
C PRO A 34 11.83 28.58 47.78
N THR A 35 10.63 29.14 47.67
CA THR A 35 9.36 28.42 47.80
C THR A 35 9.30 27.29 46.77
N ALA A 36 9.03 26.08 47.24
CA ALA A 36 8.95 24.88 46.41
C ALA A 36 7.83 25.01 45.35
N PRO A 37 8.06 24.60 44.09
CA PRO A 37 6.99 24.50 43.11
C PRO A 37 6.06 23.34 43.48
N SER A 38 4.78 23.67 43.59
CA SER A 38 3.64 22.77 43.68
C SER A 38 3.77 21.61 42.69
N GLY A 39 3.69 20.38 43.20
CA GLY A 39 3.82 19.15 42.44
C GLY A 39 2.80 19.01 41.31
N PRO A 40 3.03 18.10 40.36
CA PRO A 40 2.13 17.86 39.26
C PRO A 40 0.78 17.37 39.79
N THR A 41 -0.28 18.11 39.45
CA THR A 41 -1.66 17.67 39.60
C THR A 41 -1.84 16.42 38.76
N THR A 42 -1.89 15.27 39.42
CA THR A 42 -2.30 13.99 38.86
C THR A 42 -3.78 14.06 38.52
N SER A 43 -4.10 14.47 37.30
CA SER A 43 -5.35 14.10 36.63
C SER A 43 -5.02 13.06 35.55
N ASP A 44 -4.34 11.99 35.96
CA ASP A 44 -4.32 10.76 35.19
C ASP A 44 -5.59 10.00 35.57
N ALA A 45 -6.73 10.52 35.08
CA ALA A 45 -7.98 9.78 35.11
C ALA A 45 -7.72 8.54 34.27
N ALA A 46 -7.51 7.41 34.95
CA ALA A 46 -7.26 6.10 34.36
C ALA A 46 -8.22 5.89 33.18
N ARG A 47 -7.70 6.10 31.96
CA ARG A 47 -8.43 5.87 30.72
C ARG A 47 -8.74 4.39 30.72
N VAL A 48 -10.01 4.03 30.87
CA VAL A 48 -10.46 2.65 30.66
C VAL A 48 -9.82 2.20 29.34
N PRO A 49 -9.08 1.08 29.29
CA PRO A 49 -8.45 0.63 28.06
C PRO A 49 -9.53 0.46 27.00
N ARG A 50 -9.60 1.41 26.06
CA ARG A 50 -10.56 1.34 24.97
C ARG A 50 -10.14 0.19 24.06
N ASN A 51 -11.11 -0.64 23.69
CA ASN A 51 -10.86 -1.80 22.86
C ASN A 51 -10.49 -1.33 21.43
N LEU A 52 -9.19 -1.30 21.15
CA LEU A 52 -8.65 -0.82 19.87
C LEU A 52 -9.13 -1.67 18.69
N HIS A 53 -9.32 -2.97 18.88
CA HIS A 53 -9.87 -3.84 17.84
C HIS A 53 -11.30 -3.45 17.46
N ALA A 54 -12.13 -3.10 18.46
CA ALA A 54 -13.48 -2.63 18.19
C ALA A 54 -13.48 -1.26 17.47
N PHE A 55 -12.54 -0.37 17.81
CA PHE A 55 -12.34 0.87 17.06
C PHE A 55 -11.97 0.59 15.59
N ILE A 56 -10.98 -0.27 15.35
CA ILE A 56 -10.49 -0.63 14.01
C ILE A 56 -11.61 -1.25 13.16
N ALA A 57 -12.41 -2.15 13.74
CA ALA A 57 -13.50 -2.83 13.04
C ALA A 57 -14.56 -1.87 12.50
N GLY A 58 -14.78 -0.72 13.15
CA GLY A 58 -15.72 0.31 12.70
C GLY A 58 -15.07 1.46 11.89
N LEU A 59 -13.74 1.52 11.83
CA LEU A 59 -13.00 2.61 11.18
C LEU A 59 -13.14 2.52 9.64
N PRO A 60 -13.61 3.56 8.93
CA PRO A 60 -13.57 3.57 7.46
C PRO A 60 -12.13 3.54 6.95
N LYS A 61 -11.87 2.72 5.93
CA LYS A 61 -10.51 2.49 5.40
C LYS A 61 -10.49 2.51 3.87
N ALA A 62 -9.29 2.73 3.32
CA ALA A 62 -8.96 2.46 1.92
C ALA A 62 -7.91 1.33 1.85
N GLU A 63 -8.03 0.46 0.86
CA GLU A 63 -7.10 -0.65 0.63
C GLU A 63 -6.42 -0.52 -0.73
N LEU A 64 -5.10 -0.36 -0.75
CA LEU A 64 -4.35 0.01 -1.96
C LEU A 64 -3.46 -1.11 -2.51
N HIS A 65 -3.30 -2.18 -1.75
CA HIS A 65 -2.43 -3.29 -2.09
C HIS A 65 -3.07 -4.60 -1.63
N VAL A 66 -3.89 -5.15 -2.52
CA VAL A 66 -4.61 -6.38 -2.29
C VAL A 66 -4.80 -7.10 -3.62
N HIS A 67 -4.57 -8.41 -3.65
CA HIS A 67 -4.63 -9.20 -4.87
C HIS A 67 -5.95 -9.94 -5.00
N HIS A 68 -6.50 -9.97 -6.21
CA HIS A 68 -7.79 -10.56 -6.54
C HIS A 68 -7.88 -12.04 -6.14
N VAL A 69 -6.94 -12.86 -6.60
CA VAL A 69 -6.92 -14.30 -6.28
C VAL A 69 -6.50 -14.52 -4.83
N GLY A 70 -5.54 -13.75 -4.33
CA GLY A 70 -5.11 -13.75 -2.94
C GLY A 70 -6.24 -13.55 -1.93
N SER A 71 -7.26 -12.79 -2.33
CA SER A 71 -8.43 -12.45 -1.53
C SER A 71 -9.54 -13.50 -1.53
N ALA A 72 -9.35 -14.65 -2.20
CA ALA A 72 -10.30 -15.73 -2.20
C ALA A 72 -10.34 -16.41 -0.81
N SER A 73 -11.34 -16.05 0.01
CA SER A 73 -11.55 -16.66 1.32
C SER A 73 -11.91 -18.16 1.19
N PRO A 74 -11.73 -18.97 2.24
CA PRO A 74 -12.15 -20.38 2.23
C PRO A 74 -13.60 -20.58 1.76
N ARG A 75 -14.50 -19.66 2.13
CA ARG A 75 -15.88 -19.69 1.63
C ARG A 75 -15.96 -19.49 0.11
N ILE A 76 -15.25 -18.50 -0.43
CA ILE A 76 -15.24 -18.22 -1.87
C ILE A 76 -14.63 -19.39 -2.63
N VAL A 77 -13.52 -19.96 -2.12
CA VAL A 77 -12.86 -21.12 -2.71
C VAL A 77 -13.76 -22.35 -2.69
N SER A 78 -14.51 -22.58 -1.61
CA SER A 78 -15.54 -23.63 -1.53
C SER A 78 -16.61 -23.46 -2.62
N GLU A 79 -17.15 -22.24 -2.79
CA GLU A 79 -18.16 -21.95 -3.81
C GLU A 79 -17.63 -22.14 -5.24
N LEU A 80 -16.37 -21.73 -5.50
CA LEU A 80 -15.70 -21.94 -6.78
C LEU A 80 -15.43 -23.43 -7.04
N ALA A 81 -14.95 -24.17 -6.04
CA ALA A 81 -14.70 -25.61 -6.16
C ALA A 81 -15.99 -26.38 -6.42
N ALA A 82 -17.12 -25.98 -5.82
CA ALA A 82 -18.42 -26.61 -6.06
C ALA A 82 -18.90 -26.46 -7.52
N ARG A 83 -18.44 -25.43 -8.24
CA ARG A 83 -18.74 -25.21 -9.67
C ARG A 83 -17.88 -26.08 -10.60
N HIS A 84 -16.76 -26.60 -10.09
CA HIS A 84 -15.78 -27.39 -10.83
C HIS A 84 -15.50 -28.72 -10.10
N PRO A 85 -16.43 -29.70 -10.13
CA PRO A 85 -16.33 -30.94 -9.33
C PRO A 85 -15.13 -31.84 -9.67
N ASP A 86 -14.46 -31.59 -10.80
CA ASP A 86 -13.22 -32.24 -11.22
C ASP A 86 -11.97 -31.65 -10.54
N SER A 87 -12.11 -30.55 -9.80
CA SER A 87 -11.03 -29.94 -9.04
C SER A 87 -10.59 -30.80 -7.86
N LYS A 88 -9.31 -30.68 -7.50
CA LYS A 88 -8.74 -31.30 -6.29
C LYS A 88 -8.96 -30.46 -5.03
N VAL A 89 -9.42 -29.23 -5.18
CA VAL A 89 -9.63 -28.30 -4.06
C VAL A 89 -10.87 -28.74 -3.26
N PRO A 90 -10.78 -28.87 -1.92
CA PRO A 90 -11.93 -29.24 -1.10
C PRO A 90 -13.09 -28.24 -1.24
N THR A 91 -14.31 -28.75 -1.20
CA THR A 91 -15.53 -27.91 -1.18
C THR A 91 -16.01 -27.61 0.24
N ASP A 92 -15.49 -28.29 1.26
CA ASP A 92 -15.85 -28.06 2.66
C ASP A 92 -15.02 -26.92 3.27
N PRO A 93 -15.65 -25.86 3.80
CA PRO A 93 -14.94 -24.74 4.42
C PRO A 93 -14.03 -25.13 5.59
N GLU A 94 -14.39 -26.16 6.37
CA GLU A 94 -13.53 -26.63 7.47
C GLU A 94 -12.27 -27.31 6.90
N ALA A 95 -12.41 -28.19 5.91
CA ALA A 95 -11.28 -28.78 5.20
C ALA A 95 -10.40 -27.74 4.47
N LEU A 96 -10.97 -26.61 4.03
CA LEU A 96 -10.21 -25.53 3.42
C LEU A 96 -9.34 -24.77 4.41
N ALA A 97 -9.76 -24.61 5.67
CA ALA A 97 -8.91 -24.01 6.69
C ALA A 97 -7.60 -24.80 6.88
N ASP A 98 -7.69 -26.13 6.89
CA ASP A 98 -6.51 -27.01 6.90
C ASP A 98 -5.73 -26.95 5.57
N TYR A 99 -6.43 -26.86 4.44
CA TYR A 99 -5.82 -26.75 3.10
C TYR A 99 -4.95 -25.50 2.92
N PHE A 100 -5.30 -24.40 3.60
CA PHE A 100 -4.51 -23.17 3.62
C PHE A 100 -3.37 -23.17 4.66
N THR A 101 -3.13 -24.29 5.35
CA THR A 101 -1.98 -24.43 6.25
C THR A 101 -0.75 -24.90 5.47
N PHE A 102 0.12 -23.98 5.09
CA PHE A 102 1.29 -24.28 4.26
C PHE A 102 2.45 -24.88 5.07
N THR A 103 3.22 -25.75 4.42
CA THR A 103 4.42 -26.38 5.00
C THR A 103 5.69 -25.60 4.66
N ASP A 104 5.72 -24.97 3.49
CA ASP A 104 6.78 -24.10 3.00
C ASP A 104 6.27 -23.23 1.84
N PHE A 105 7.15 -22.41 1.26
CA PHE A 105 6.81 -21.52 0.15
C PHE A 105 6.42 -22.27 -1.13
N ALA A 106 7.01 -23.46 -1.38
CA ALA A 106 6.63 -24.24 -2.55
C ALA A 106 5.20 -24.78 -2.41
N HIS A 107 4.85 -25.29 -1.22
CA HIS A 107 3.48 -25.72 -0.92
C HIS A 107 2.48 -24.55 -0.95
N PHE A 108 2.87 -23.35 -0.51
CA PHE A 108 2.06 -22.14 -0.70
C PHE A 108 1.76 -21.87 -2.17
N ILE A 109 2.78 -21.93 -3.05
CA ILE A 109 2.59 -21.75 -4.50
C ILE A 109 1.68 -22.83 -5.09
N ASP A 110 1.82 -24.09 -4.67
CA ASP A 110 0.94 -25.18 -5.14
C ASP A 110 -0.53 -24.92 -4.75
N VAL A 111 -0.79 -24.49 -3.51
CA VAL A 111 -2.14 -24.13 -3.06
C VAL A 111 -2.66 -22.91 -3.81
N TYR A 112 -1.85 -21.85 -3.94
CA TYR A 112 -2.19 -20.65 -4.70
C TYR A 112 -2.63 -21.00 -6.13
N LEU A 113 -1.80 -21.77 -6.84
CA LEU A 113 -2.09 -22.21 -8.21
C LEU A 113 -3.35 -23.06 -8.29
N SER A 114 -3.62 -23.90 -7.29
CA SER A 114 -4.85 -24.68 -7.25
C SER A 114 -6.12 -23.82 -7.14
N VAL A 115 -6.04 -22.67 -6.45
CA VAL A 115 -7.13 -21.69 -6.38
C VAL A 115 -7.24 -20.93 -7.70
N VAL A 116 -6.13 -20.55 -8.32
CA VAL A 116 -6.12 -19.95 -9.68
C VAL A 116 -6.83 -20.87 -10.67
N ASP A 117 -6.59 -22.18 -10.61
CA ASP A 117 -7.15 -23.17 -11.53
C ASP A 117 -8.66 -23.43 -11.34
N LEU A 118 -9.27 -22.88 -10.27
CA LEU A 118 -10.72 -22.83 -10.11
C LEU A 118 -11.37 -21.70 -10.93
N ILE A 119 -10.62 -20.70 -11.36
CA ILE A 119 -11.13 -19.56 -12.10
C ILE A 119 -11.07 -19.89 -13.59
N ARG A 120 -12.16 -20.46 -14.12
CA ARG A 120 -12.20 -21.02 -15.48
C ARG A 120 -13.14 -20.29 -16.42
N THR A 121 -14.10 -19.56 -15.87
CA THR A 121 -15.17 -18.89 -16.63
C THR A 121 -15.33 -17.44 -16.21
N PRO A 122 -15.90 -16.56 -17.07
CA PRO A 122 -16.27 -15.20 -16.70
C PRO A 122 -17.15 -15.14 -15.44
N GLU A 123 -18.03 -16.13 -15.25
CA GLU A 123 -18.88 -16.23 -14.06
C GLU A 123 -18.08 -16.48 -12.77
N ASP A 124 -16.98 -17.24 -12.85
CA ASP A 124 -16.07 -17.45 -11.71
C ASP A 124 -15.31 -16.17 -11.37
N VAL A 125 -14.84 -15.45 -12.38
CA VAL A 125 -14.18 -14.14 -12.23
C VAL A 125 -15.14 -13.16 -11.56
N ARG A 126 -16.38 -13.10 -12.02
CA ARG A 126 -17.43 -12.25 -11.47
C ARG A 126 -17.72 -12.61 -10.01
N LEU A 127 -17.89 -13.90 -9.71
CA LEU A 127 -18.15 -14.40 -8.36
C LEU A 127 -17.02 -13.99 -7.40
N LEU A 128 -15.78 -14.31 -7.75
CA LEU A 128 -14.61 -13.96 -6.95
C LEU A 128 -14.55 -12.46 -6.69
N THR A 129 -14.64 -11.63 -7.74
CA THR A 129 -14.55 -10.17 -7.62
C THR A 129 -15.63 -9.59 -6.70
N TYR A 130 -16.87 -10.04 -6.86
CA TYR A 130 -18.00 -9.53 -6.08
C TYR A 130 -17.93 -9.98 -4.61
N GLU A 131 -17.51 -11.22 -4.35
CA GLU A 131 -17.35 -11.72 -2.99
C GLU A 131 -16.15 -11.10 -2.26
N VAL A 132 -15.05 -10.81 -2.96
CA VAL A 132 -13.94 -10.01 -2.41
C VAL A 132 -14.44 -8.63 -1.97
N ALA A 133 -15.27 -7.97 -2.78
CA ALA A 133 -15.86 -6.69 -2.41
C ALA A 133 -16.73 -6.77 -1.14
N ARG A 134 -17.47 -7.88 -0.97
CA ARG A 134 -18.26 -8.15 0.23
C ARG A 134 -17.39 -8.32 1.46
N GLU A 135 -16.27 -9.05 1.37
CA GLU A 135 -15.34 -9.21 2.50
C GLU A 135 -14.65 -7.89 2.86
N LEU A 136 -14.27 -7.08 1.88
CA LEU A 136 -13.73 -5.73 2.09
C LEU A 136 -14.76 -4.81 2.79
N HIS A 137 -16.03 -4.85 2.36
CA HIS A 137 -17.11 -4.09 2.99
C HIS A 137 -17.26 -4.42 4.48
N ARG A 138 -17.21 -5.71 4.85
CA ARG A 138 -17.30 -6.16 6.26
C ARG A 138 -16.20 -5.56 7.14
N GLN A 139 -15.06 -5.21 6.53
CA GLN A 139 -13.92 -4.58 7.19
C GLN A 139 -13.97 -3.05 7.13
N GLN A 140 -15.10 -2.45 6.75
CA GLN A 140 -15.27 -1.00 6.57
C GLN A 140 -14.40 -0.38 5.47
N VAL A 141 -13.98 -1.16 4.47
CA VAL A 141 -13.28 -0.63 3.29
C VAL A 141 -14.29 0.11 2.39
N ARG A 142 -14.05 1.40 2.20
CA ARG A 142 -14.87 2.27 1.33
C ARG A 142 -14.35 2.32 -0.11
N TYR A 143 -13.05 2.15 -0.27
CA TYR A 143 -12.36 2.21 -1.55
C TYR A 143 -11.25 1.17 -1.58
N ALA A 144 -11.14 0.43 -2.67
CA ALA A 144 -10.01 -0.46 -2.89
C ALA A 144 -9.47 -0.38 -4.31
N GLU A 145 -8.15 -0.41 -4.44
CA GLU A 145 -7.44 -0.68 -5.69
C GLU A 145 -7.05 -2.15 -5.69
N LEU A 146 -7.88 -2.96 -6.36
CA LEU A 146 -7.71 -4.41 -6.40
C LEU A 146 -6.75 -4.77 -7.54
N THR A 147 -5.64 -5.39 -7.19
CA THR A 147 -4.65 -5.90 -8.14
C THR A 147 -5.19 -7.14 -8.83
N ILE A 148 -5.23 -7.09 -10.15
CA ILE A 148 -5.71 -8.15 -11.02
C ILE A 148 -4.60 -8.46 -12.02
N THR A 149 -4.25 -9.74 -12.13
CA THR A 149 -3.31 -10.25 -13.13
C THR A 149 -4.10 -10.79 -14.33
N PRO A 150 -4.51 -9.96 -15.31
CA PRO A 150 -5.40 -10.41 -16.39
C PRO A 150 -4.74 -11.51 -17.24
N TYR A 151 -3.41 -11.49 -17.37
CA TYR A 151 -2.64 -12.51 -18.07
C TYR A 151 -2.97 -13.94 -17.62
N SER A 152 -3.11 -14.16 -16.32
CA SER A 152 -3.37 -15.48 -15.72
C SER A 152 -4.69 -16.07 -16.22
N SER A 153 -5.71 -15.24 -16.43
CA SER A 153 -7.04 -15.66 -16.89
C SER A 153 -7.10 -15.83 -18.40
N VAL A 154 -6.59 -14.86 -19.17
CA VAL A 154 -6.67 -14.91 -20.64
C VAL A 154 -5.80 -16.02 -21.23
N ARG A 155 -4.63 -16.29 -20.63
CA ARG A 155 -3.77 -17.42 -21.02
C ARG A 155 -4.48 -18.77 -20.85
N ARG A 156 -5.40 -18.87 -19.88
CA ARG A 156 -6.21 -20.06 -19.61
C ARG A 156 -7.47 -20.15 -20.49
N GLY A 157 -7.61 -19.25 -21.47
CA GLY A 157 -8.67 -19.31 -22.47
C GLY A 157 -9.96 -18.58 -22.10
N ILE A 158 -9.98 -17.81 -21.01
CA ILE A 158 -11.09 -16.90 -20.74
C ILE A 158 -11.05 -15.78 -21.79
N ASP A 159 -12.16 -15.56 -22.49
CA ASP A 159 -12.28 -14.49 -23.48
C ASP A 159 -11.98 -13.12 -22.83
N GLU A 160 -11.17 -12.31 -23.51
CA GLU A 160 -10.69 -11.03 -22.97
C GLU A 160 -11.84 -10.09 -22.65
N ARG A 161 -12.84 -9.97 -23.53
CA ARG A 161 -13.99 -9.08 -23.28
C ARG A 161 -14.85 -9.62 -22.15
N ALA A 162 -15.13 -10.92 -22.15
CA ALA A 162 -15.94 -11.53 -21.10
C ALA A 162 -15.27 -11.41 -19.71
N PHE A 163 -13.94 -11.50 -19.63
CA PHE A 163 -13.18 -11.23 -18.41
C PHE A 163 -13.40 -9.79 -17.91
N MET A 164 -13.28 -8.80 -18.82
CA MET A 164 -13.42 -7.38 -18.48
C MET A 164 -14.87 -7.04 -18.08
N ASP A 165 -15.84 -7.59 -18.79
CA ASP A 165 -17.26 -7.42 -18.48
C ASP A 165 -17.60 -8.03 -17.09
N ALA A 166 -17.00 -9.19 -16.75
CA ALA A 166 -17.21 -9.84 -15.46
C ALA A 166 -16.69 -9.01 -14.27
N ILE A 167 -15.48 -8.45 -14.35
CA ILE A 167 -14.94 -7.61 -13.28
C ILE A 167 -15.73 -6.30 -13.16
N GLU A 168 -16.14 -5.69 -14.28
CA GLU A 168 -16.91 -4.44 -14.28
C GLU A 168 -18.34 -4.64 -13.74
N ASP A 169 -19.00 -5.74 -14.08
CA ASP A 169 -20.31 -6.07 -13.50
C ASP A 169 -20.21 -6.24 -11.98
N ALA A 170 -19.21 -7.00 -11.52
CA ALA A 170 -18.98 -7.21 -10.10
C ALA A 170 -18.69 -5.90 -9.36
N ARG A 171 -17.85 -5.01 -9.90
CA ARG A 171 -17.56 -3.68 -9.34
C ARG A 171 -18.81 -2.83 -9.21
N LYS A 172 -19.60 -2.73 -10.28
CA LYS A 172 -20.82 -1.91 -10.31
C LYS A 172 -21.88 -2.46 -9.37
N ALA A 173 -22.01 -3.78 -9.28
CA ALA A 173 -22.90 -4.44 -8.33
C ALA A 173 -22.47 -4.21 -6.87
N ALA A 174 -21.18 -4.38 -6.57
CA ALA A 174 -20.63 -4.17 -5.23
C ALA A 174 -20.76 -2.71 -4.76
N GLU A 175 -20.48 -1.75 -5.63
CA GLU A 175 -20.64 -0.33 -5.32
C GLU A 175 -22.10 0.01 -5.01
N LYS A 176 -23.04 -0.54 -5.80
CA LYS A 176 -24.48 -0.35 -5.57
C LYS A 176 -24.98 -0.97 -4.27
N GLU A 177 -24.50 -2.17 -3.93
CA GLU A 177 -25.04 -2.95 -2.80
C GLU A 177 -24.35 -2.65 -1.48
N PHE A 178 -23.03 -2.47 -1.50
CA PHE A 178 -22.19 -2.33 -0.31
C PHE A 178 -21.64 -0.92 -0.13
N GLY A 179 -21.69 -0.07 -1.16
CA GLY A 179 -21.03 1.24 -1.16
C GLY A 179 -19.51 1.18 -1.24
N THR A 180 -18.93 -0.02 -1.45
CA THR A 180 -17.48 -0.22 -1.62
C THR A 180 -17.11 0.05 -3.08
N VAL A 181 -16.28 1.07 -3.29
CA VAL A 181 -15.78 1.46 -4.61
C VAL A 181 -14.53 0.64 -4.94
N LEU A 182 -14.60 -0.22 -5.96
CA LEU A 182 -13.40 -0.89 -6.47
C LEU A 182 -12.83 -0.13 -7.67
N ARG A 183 -11.51 -0.13 -7.79
CA ARG A 183 -10.74 0.22 -8.99
C ARG A 183 -9.69 -0.86 -9.24
N TRP A 184 -9.19 -0.94 -10.47
CA TRP A 184 -8.26 -1.99 -10.87
C TRP A 184 -6.84 -1.46 -10.94
N CYS A 185 -5.92 -2.27 -10.41
CA CYS A 185 -4.52 -2.26 -10.80
C CYS A 185 -4.28 -3.49 -11.68
N PHE A 186 -3.90 -3.31 -12.94
CA PHE A 186 -3.45 -4.44 -13.76
C PHE A 186 -1.96 -4.65 -13.60
N ASP A 187 -1.56 -5.82 -13.11
CA ASP A 187 -0.16 -6.13 -12.90
C ASP A 187 0.39 -7.13 -13.92
N ILE A 188 1.68 -6.97 -14.17
CA ILE A 188 2.48 -7.94 -14.90
C ILE A 188 2.93 -9.02 -13.88
N PRO A 189 2.67 -10.32 -14.13
CA PRO A 189 3.31 -11.39 -13.38
C PRO A 189 4.75 -11.54 -13.88
N GLY A 190 5.71 -11.03 -13.12
CA GLY A 190 7.10 -10.87 -13.55
C GLY A 190 7.80 -12.17 -13.95
N GLU A 191 7.47 -13.27 -13.27
CA GLU A 191 7.97 -14.62 -13.54
C GLU A 191 7.52 -15.19 -14.89
N ALA A 192 6.42 -14.69 -15.45
CA ALA A 192 5.95 -15.07 -16.78
C ALA A 192 6.65 -14.30 -17.91
N GLY A 193 7.56 -13.39 -17.58
CA GLY A 193 8.45 -12.71 -18.52
C GLY A 193 7.77 -11.70 -19.44
N LEU A 194 8.47 -11.31 -20.50
CA LEU A 194 8.03 -10.20 -21.37
C LEU A 194 6.76 -10.52 -22.21
N GLU A 195 6.42 -11.79 -22.37
CA GLU A 195 5.16 -12.17 -23.01
C GLU A 195 3.96 -11.70 -22.17
N SER A 196 4.00 -11.92 -20.84
CA SER A 196 2.93 -11.45 -19.95
C SER A 196 2.89 -9.93 -19.92
N ALA A 197 4.04 -9.27 -19.96
CA ALA A 197 4.13 -7.82 -20.02
C ALA A 197 3.42 -7.23 -21.26
N GLU A 198 3.64 -7.81 -22.46
CA GLU A 198 2.97 -7.35 -23.67
C GLU A 198 1.46 -7.58 -23.61
N VAL A 199 1.02 -8.75 -23.13
CA VAL A 199 -0.41 -9.06 -23.02
C VAL A 199 -1.09 -8.13 -22.03
N THR A 200 -0.55 -7.98 -20.81
CA THR A 200 -1.12 -7.09 -19.79
C THR A 200 -1.15 -5.64 -20.28
N ALA A 201 -0.06 -5.13 -20.88
CA ALA A 201 -0.02 -3.77 -21.41
C ALA A 201 -1.01 -3.56 -22.57
N ARG A 202 -1.20 -4.56 -23.46
CA ARG A 202 -2.22 -4.51 -24.50
C ARG A 202 -3.61 -4.39 -23.89
N LEU A 203 -3.96 -5.29 -22.97
CA LEU A 203 -5.27 -5.29 -22.32
C LEU A 203 -5.56 -3.99 -21.56
N ALA A 204 -4.52 -3.39 -20.96
CA ALA A 204 -4.61 -2.12 -20.25
C ALA A 204 -4.74 -0.89 -21.17
N THR A 205 -4.37 -0.99 -22.45
CA THR A 205 -4.28 0.17 -23.36
C THR A 205 -5.07 0.06 -24.66
N ASP A 206 -5.68 -1.08 -24.96
CA ASP A 206 -6.62 -1.22 -26.07
C ASP A 206 -8.01 -0.76 -25.63
N ASP A 207 -8.45 0.40 -26.12
CA ASP A 207 -9.76 1.01 -25.83
C ASP A 207 -10.95 0.10 -26.11
N ARG A 208 -10.78 -0.96 -26.91
CA ARG A 208 -11.86 -1.93 -27.17
C ARG A 208 -12.15 -2.78 -25.95
N VAL A 209 -11.15 -3.12 -25.15
CA VAL A 209 -11.27 -4.08 -24.03
C VAL A 209 -10.92 -3.47 -22.68
N ARG A 210 -10.23 -2.34 -22.63
CA ARG A 210 -9.84 -1.66 -21.39
C ARG A 210 -11.06 -1.42 -20.49
N PRO A 211 -11.07 -1.93 -19.24
CA PRO A 211 -12.20 -1.75 -18.34
C PRO A 211 -12.22 -0.34 -17.78
N GLU A 212 -13.43 0.17 -17.55
CA GLU A 212 -13.69 1.54 -17.04
C GLU A 212 -13.01 1.79 -15.69
N GLY A 213 -12.98 0.78 -14.80
CA GLY A 213 -12.41 0.89 -13.47
C GLY A 213 -10.88 0.85 -13.39
N LEU A 214 -10.16 0.70 -14.51
CA LEU A 214 -8.70 0.60 -14.51
C LEU A 214 -8.04 1.96 -14.28
N VAL A 215 -7.30 2.07 -13.17
CA VAL A 215 -6.63 3.32 -12.76
C VAL A 215 -5.12 3.22 -12.72
N SER A 216 -4.58 2.01 -12.49
CA SER A 216 -3.15 1.84 -12.31
C SER A 216 -2.61 0.57 -12.96
N PHE A 217 -1.30 0.56 -13.15
CA PHE A 217 -0.53 -0.51 -13.75
C PHE A 217 0.60 -0.91 -12.80
N GLY A 218 0.70 -2.20 -12.55
CA GLY A 218 1.59 -2.79 -11.56
C GLY A 218 2.55 -3.82 -12.14
N LEU A 219 3.39 -4.33 -11.27
CA LEU A 219 4.30 -5.45 -11.53
C LEU A 219 4.40 -6.21 -10.21
N GLY A 220 4.02 -7.48 -10.24
CA GLY A 220 4.06 -8.39 -9.09
C GLY A 220 4.95 -9.59 -9.36
N GLY A 221 4.81 -10.59 -8.49
CA GLY A 221 5.58 -11.83 -8.57
C GLY A 221 6.99 -11.72 -7.98
N PRO A 222 7.82 -12.78 -8.12
CA PRO A 222 9.13 -12.84 -7.49
C PRO A 222 10.07 -11.77 -8.05
N GLU A 223 10.77 -11.12 -7.12
CA GLU A 223 11.66 -10.01 -7.43
C GLU A 223 13.02 -10.47 -7.97
N ILE A 224 13.52 -11.59 -7.45
CA ILE A 224 14.84 -12.12 -7.74
C ILE A 224 14.87 -12.65 -9.18
N GLY A 225 15.84 -12.19 -9.96
CA GLY A 225 16.01 -12.62 -11.35
C GLY A 225 15.09 -11.92 -12.36
N VAL A 226 14.29 -10.93 -11.93
CA VAL A 226 13.32 -10.23 -12.78
C VAL A 226 13.61 -8.72 -12.87
N PRO A 227 14.75 -8.25 -13.41
CA PRO A 227 15.15 -6.83 -13.37
C PRO A 227 14.04 -5.87 -13.80
N ARG A 228 13.70 -4.87 -12.98
CA ARG A 228 12.62 -3.92 -13.28
C ARG A 228 12.83 -3.11 -14.57
N PRO A 229 14.07 -2.70 -14.96
CA PRO A 229 14.28 -1.91 -16.17
C PRO A 229 13.76 -2.56 -17.45
N GLN A 230 13.66 -3.89 -17.53
CA GLN A 230 13.14 -4.58 -18.72
C GLN A 230 11.65 -4.27 -19.00
N PHE A 231 10.89 -3.90 -17.97
CA PHE A 231 9.46 -3.61 -18.11
C PHE A 231 9.16 -2.15 -18.49
N LYS A 232 10.19 -1.31 -18.58
CA LYS A 232 10.06 0.11 -18.91
C LYS A 232 9.15 0.40 -20.13
N PRO A 233 9.28 -0.30 -21.28
CA PRO A 233 8.43 0.00 -22.44
C PRO A 233 6.93 -0.19 -22.17
N TYR A 234 6.57 -1.15 -21.31
CA TYR A 234 5.18 -1.48 -20.98
C TYR A 234 4.59 -0.48 -20.00
N PHE A 235 5.36 -0.10 -18.98
CA PHE A 235 4.98 0.99 -18.07
C PHE A 235 4.89 2.32 -18.81
N ASP A 236 5.80 2.62 -19.73
CA ASP A 236 5.71 3.83 -20.55
C ASP A 236 4.44 3.87 -21.38
N ARG A 237 4.03 2.73 -21.96
CA ARG A 237 2.78 2.58 -22.70
C ARG A 237 1.56 2.77 -21.80
N ALA A 238 1.54 2.14 -20.62
CA ALA A 238 0.45 2.29 -19.64
C ALA A 238 0.29 3.73 -19.15
N ILE A 239 1.39 4.40 -18.81
CA ILE A 239 1.38 5.79 -18.37
C ILE A 239 0.96 6.73 -19.49
N ALA A 240 1.40 6.48 -20.74
CA ALA A 240 0.94 7.23 -21.90
C ALA A 240 -0.58 7.10 -22.14
N ALA A 241 -1.18 5.99 -21.70
CA ALA A 241 -2.63 5.76 -21.71
C ALA A 241 -3.36 6.35 -20.48
N GLY A 242 -2.64 7.07 -19.60
CA GLY A 242 -3.18 7.75 -18.42
C GLY A 242 -3.30 6.90 -17.17
N LEU A 243 -2.64 5.72 -17.12
CA LEU A 243 -2.61 4.88 -15.92
C LEU A 243 -1.50 5.32 -14.96
N HIS A 244 -1.77 5.22 -13.67
CA HIS A 244 -0.76 5.41 -12.64
C HIS A 244 0.20 4.21 -12.54
N SER A 245 1.42 4.43 -12.03
CA SER A 245 2.45 3.39 -11.90
C SER A 245 2.64 2.94 -10.45
N VAL A 246 2.39 1.66 -10.14
CA VAL A 246 2.46 1.10 -8.78
C VAL A 246 3.12 -0.29 -8.73
N PRO A 247 4.38 -0.44 -9.17
CA PRO A 247 5.08 -1.72 -9.13
C PRO A 247 5.42 -2.16 -7.70
N HIS A 248 5.47 -3.48 -7.47
CA HIS A 248 6.17 -4.03 -6.30
C HIS A 248 7.66 -3.82 -6.47
N ALA A 249 8.33 -3.41 -5.38
CA ALA A 249 9.77 -3.24 -5.37
C ALA A 249 10.36 -3.36 -3.95
N GLY A 250 11.46 -4.10 -3.82
CA GLY A 250 12.27 -4.12 -2.60
C GLY A 250 11.61 -4.88 -1.44
N GLU A 251 10.74 -5.84 -1.75
CA GLU A 251 10.21 -6.77 -0.75
C GLU A 251 11.26 -7.83 -0.40
N THR A 252 11.78 -8.52 -1.41
CA THR A 252 12.72 -9.65 -1.28
C THR A 252 14.08 -9.38 -1.92
N THR A 253 14.25 -8.24 -2.60
CA THR A 253 15.54 -7.72 -3.08
C THR A 253 16.01 -6.51 -2.26
N GLY A 254 17.06 -5.81 -2.72
CA GLY A 254 17.59 -4.63 -2.05
C GLY A 254 16.98 -3.30 -2.55
N PRO A 255 17.36 -2.18 -1.90
CA PRO A 255 16.86 -0.84 -2.22
C PRO A 255 17.12 -0.41 -3.67
N GLU A 256 18.08 -1.01 -4.37
CA GLU A 256 18.33 -0.79 -5.80
C GLU A 256 17.10 -1.10 -6.66
N THR A 257 16.29 -2.09 -6.26
CA THR A 257 15.07 -2.45 -6.99
C THR A 257 14.01 -1.35 -6.86
N VAL A 258 13.93 -0.71 -5.69
CA VAL A 258 13.05 0.45 -5.48
C VAL A 258 13.51 1.63 -6.33
N TRP A 259 14.82 1.91 -6.36
CA TRP A 259 15.38 2.91 -7.27
C TRP A 259 15.08 2.63 -8.74
N ASP A 260 15.17 1.37 -9.17
CA ASP A 260 14.83 0.98 -10.53
C ASP A 260 13.34 1.20 -10.82
N ALA A 261 12.46 0.86 -9.89
CA ALA A 261 11.02 1.12 -10.02
C ALA A 261 10.71 2.62 -10.15
N LEU A 262 11.34 3.45 -9.31
CA LEU A 262 11.21 4.91 -9.36
C LEU A 262 11.75 5.48 -10.69
N THR A 263 12.89 5.01 -11.15
CA THR A 263 13.62 5.60 -12.29
C THR A 263 13.11 5.10 -13.64
N HIS A 264 12.87 3.80 -13.75
CA HIS A 264 12.53 3.15 -15.01
C HIS A 264 11.02 2.95 -15.18
N LEU A 265 10.31 2.63 -14.09
CA LEU A 265 8.87 2.39 -14.13
C LEU A 265 8.05 3.63 -13.75
N ARG A 266 8.72 4.70 -13.29
CA ARG A 266 8.10 5.97 -12.86
C ARG A 266 7.04 5.75 -11.78
N ALA A 267 7.37 4.88 -10.82
CA ALA A 267 6.47 4.53 -9.73
C ALA A 267 5.98 5.77 -8.95
N GLU A 268 4.67 5.86 -8.75
CA GLU A 268 4.00 6.88 -7.93
C GLU A 268 3.74 6.38 -6.50
N ARG A 269 3.61 5.06 -6.34
CA ARG A 269 3.67 4.32 -5.06
C ARG A 269 4.48 3.05 -5.27
N ILE A 270 4.97 2.49 -4.17
CA ILE A 270 5.75 1.24 -4.18
C ILE A 270 5.02 0.18 -3.36
N GLY A 271 4.73 -0.96 -3.99
CA GLY A 271 4.31 -2.17 -3.30
C GLY A 271 5.43 -2.67 -2.37
N HIS A 272 5.12 -2.82 -1.08
CA HIS A 272 6.05 -3.16 -0.01
C HIS A 272 7.13 -2.10 0.27
N GLY A 273 8.25 -2.13 -0.47
CA GLY A 273 9.40 -1.26 -0.21
C GLY A 273 10.20 -1.60 1.05
N THR A 274 10.07 -2.81 1.60
CA THR A 274 10.70 -3.28 2.85
C THR A 274 12.20 -2.94 2.94
N SER A 275 12.95 -3.15 1.86
CA SER A 275 14.39 -2.91 1.80
C SER A 275 14.78 -1.43 1.82
N SER A 276 13.83 -0.50 1.66
CA SER A 276 14.10 0.94 1.65
C SER A 276 14.77 1.41 2.95
N ALA A 277 14.51 0.74 4.07
CA ALA A 277 15.11 1.06 5.36
C ALA A 277 16.64 0.88 5.40
N ARG A 278 17.20 0.20 4.40
CA ARG A 278 18.66 -0.04 4.27
C ARG A 278 19.38 1.07 3.52
N ASP A 279 18.66 2.06 2.98
CA ASP A 279 19.21 3.18 2.21
C ASP A 279 18.59 4.52 2.66
N GLU A 280 19.36 5.29 3.44
CA GLU A 280 18.95 6.61 3.94
C GLU A 280 18.62 7.60 2.81
N LYS A 281 19.29 7.52 1.66
CA LYS A 281 19.02 8.41 0.52
C LYS A 281 17.69 8.07 -0.12
N LEU A 282 17.36 6.78 -0.19
CA LEU A 282 16.07 6.33 -0.70
C LEU A 282 14.94 6.78 0.23
N LEU A 283 15.08 6.60 1.55
CA LEU A 283 14.09 7.10 2.51
C LEU A 283 13.89 8.62 2.39
N ALA A 284 14.97 9.39 2.31
CA ALA A 284 14.90 10.84 2.13
C ALA A 284 14.18 11.22 0.82
N HIS A 285 14.46 10.50 -0.26
CA HIS A 285 13.81 10.72 -1.55
C HIS A 285 12.31 10.42 -1.51
N LEU A 286 11.93 9.27 -0.94
CA LEU A 286 10.52 8.86 -0.79
C LEU A 286 9.74 9.87 0.06
N ALA A 287 10.34 10.35 1.16
CA ALA A 287 9.74 11.36 2.02
C ALA A 287 9.60 12.72 1.31
N GLU A 288 10.66 13.24 0.67
CA GLU A 288 10.65 14.52 -0.05
C GLU A 288 9.62 14.52 -1.18
N ARG A 289 9.50 13.40 -1.90
CA ARG A 289 8.59 13.25 -3.03
C ARG A 289 7.21 12.74 -2.65
N ARG A 290 6.96 12.49 -1.36
CA ARG A 290 5.69 11.97 -0.85
C ARG A 290 5.26 10.64 -1.49
N ILE A 291 6.23 9.81 -1.89
CA ILE A 291 5.97 8.52 -2.53
C ILE A 291 5.64 7.51 -1.42
N ALA A 292 4.41 6.99 -1.45
CA ALA A 292 3.94 6.09 -0.42
C ALA A 292 4.52 4.68 -0.59
N LEU A 293 4.82 4.04 0.55
CA LEU A 293 5.06 2.60 0.63
C LEU A 293 3.76 1.91 1.06
N GLU A 294 3.32 0.94 0.26
CA GLU A 294 2.17 0.09 0.55
C GLU A 294 2.64 -1.09 1.41
N VAL A 295 2.49 -0.94 2.73
CA VAL A 295 3.10 -1.83 3.72
C VAL A 295 2.15 -2.96 4.08
N CYS A 296 2.65 -4.21 3.99
CA CYS A 296 1.88 -5.43 4.26
C CYS A 296 2.58 -6.28 5.34
N PRO A 297 2.48 -5.92 6.64
CA PRO A 297 3.29 -6.51 7.70
C PRO A 297 3.21 -8.03 7.81
N THR A 298 2.00 -8.62 7.75
CA THR A 298 1.84 -10.07 7.88
C THR A 298 2.35 -10.81 6.65
N SER A 299 2.10 -10.26 5.45
CA SER A 299 2.68 -10.78 4.21
C SER A 299 4.20 -10.84 4.28
N ASN A 300 4.85 -9.76 4.72
CA ASN A 300 6.32 -9.73 4.79
C ASN A 300 6.93 -10.76 5.75
N ILE A 301 6.16 -11.24 6.73
CA ILE A 301 6.55 -12.40 7.56
C ILE A 301 6.31 -13.71 6.80
N ALA A 302 5.14 -13.87 6.18
CA ALA A 302 4.78 -15.08 5.43
C ALA A 302 5.74 -15.35 4.27
N THR A 303 6.16 -14.31 3.54
CA THR A 303 7.14 -14.37 2.45
C THR A 303 8.59 -14.46 2.93
N ARG A 304 8.82 -14.33 4.25
CA ARG A 304 10.14 -14.28 4.90
C ARG A 304 11.00 -13.08 4.46
N ALA A 305 10.39 -12.06 3.86
CA ALA A 305 11.03 -10.77 3.60
C ALA A 305 11.52 -10.09 4.90
N VAL A 306 10.77 -10.30 5.98
CA VAL A 306 11.08 -9.85 7.34
C VAL A 306 11.06 -11.06 8.28
N ARG A 307 12.01 -11.13 9.22
CA ARG A 307 12.16 -12.30 10.12
C ARG A 307 11.12 -12.35 11.22
N SER A 308 10.75 -11.20 11.77
CA SER A 308 9.74 -11.06 12.83
C SER A 308 9.09 -9.69 12.76
N LEU A 309 7.86 -9.56 13.24
CA LEU A 309 7.15 -8.27 13.22
C LEU A 309 7.92 -7.18 13.99
N ASP A 310 8.67 -7.53 15.03
CA ASP A 310 9.44 -6.57 15.82
C ASP A 310 10.64 -5.99 15.06
N GLU A 311 11.06 -6.66 13.97
CA GLU A 311 12.10 -6.20 13.03
C GLU A 311 11.52 -5.53 11.78
N HIS A 312 10.20 -5.36 11.72
CA HIS A 312 9.55 -4.79 10.55
C HIS A 312 9.93 -3.31 10.36
N PRO A 313 10.36 -2.88 9.16
CA PRO A 313 10.95 -1.56 8.91
C PRO A 313 9.98 -0.36 8.94
N ILE A 314 8.74 -0.58 9.38
CA ILE A 314 7.69 0.45 9.31
C ILE A 314 7.99 1.63 10.23
N ARG A 315 8.68 1.38 11.36
CA ARG A 315 9.09 2.43 12.29
C ARG A 315 10.11 3.35 11.64
N GLU A 316 11.03 2.80 10.87
CA GLU A 316 12.07 3.50 10.14
C GLU A 316 11.45 4.38 9.05
N PHE A 317 10.46 3.86 8.32
CA PHE A 317 9.72 4.63 7.30
C PHE A 317 9.04 5.85 7.91
N VAL A 318 8.25 5.64 8.96
CA VAL A 318 7.52 6.73 9.63
C VAL A 318 8.48 7.74 10.26
N ARG A 319 9.57 7.29 10.90
CA ARG A 319 10.61 8.18 11.46
C ARG A 319 11.29 9.04 10.39
N ALA A 320 11.48 8.49 9.20
CA ALA A 320 12.05 9.22 8.07
C ALA A 320 11.05 10.15 7.35
N GLY A 321 9.77 10.14 7.76
CA GLY A 321 8.71 10.94 7.15
C GLY A 321 8.17 10.37 5.84
N VAL A 322 8.46 9.10 5.54
CA VAL A 322 7.93 8.40 4.37
C VAL A 322 6.43 8.12 4.59
N PRO A 323 5.55 8.47 3.64
CA PRO A 323 4.14 8.10 3.74
C PRO A 323 3.98 6.58 3.68
N VAL A 324 3.18 6.02 4.57
CA VAL A 324 2.89 4.58 4.59
C VAL A 324 1.39 4.36 4.53
N THR A 325 0.97 3.31 3.80
CA THR A 325 -0.37 2.75 3.87
C THR A 325 -0.28 1.35 4.44
N ILE A 326 -1.32 0.91 5.15
CA ILE A 326 -1.38 -0.43 5.73
C ILE A 326 -2.32 -1.25 4.86
N ASN A 327 -1.84 -2.39 4.39
CA ASN A 327 -2.52 -3.23 3.42
C ASN A 327 -2.32 -4.71 3.73
N SER A 328 -3.13 -5.54 3.08
CA SER A 328 -3.38 -6.93 3.45
C SER A 328 -2.89 -7.95 2.43
N ASP A 329 -2.57 -7.51 1.21
CA ASP A 329 -1.89 -8.30 0.19
C ASP A 329 -2.70 -9.52 -0.29
N ASP A 330 -2.42 -10.73 0.19
CA ASP A 330 -3.19 -11.96 -0.03
C ASP A 330 -3.85 -12.43 1.29
N PRO A 331 -4.94 -11.79 1.77
CA PRO A 331 -5.26 -11.79 3.20
C PRO A 331 -5.67 -13.18 3.73
N PRO A 332 -6.65 -13.88 3.13
CA PRO A 332 -6.98 -15.25 3.52
C PRO A 332 -5.79 -16.21 3.47
N MET A 333 -4.87 -16.04 2.52
CA MET A 333 -3.71 -16.91 2.39
C MET A 333 -2.70 -16.65 3.50
N PHE A 334 -2.49 -15.40 3.90
CA PHE A 334 -1.61 -15.07 5.03
C PHE A 334 -2.30 -15.18 6.40
N GLY A 335 -3.53 -15.70 6.46
CA GLY A 335 -4.30 -15.83 7.70
C GLY A 335 -4.60 -14.49 8.34
N THR A 336 -4.82 -13.45 7.53
CA THR A 336 -5.05 -12.07 7.98
C THR A 336 -6.24 -11.41 7.28
N ASP A 337 -6.56 -10.22 7.74
CA ASP A 337 -7.47 -9.28 7.11
C ASP A 337 -6.98 -7.85 7.38
N LEU A 338 -7.56 -6.83 6.75
CA LEU A 338 -7.13 -5.45 6.91
C LEU A 338 -7.30 -4.93 8.34
N ASN A 339 -8.29 -5.43 9.09
CA ASN A 339 -8.45 -5.05 10.49
C ASN A 339 -7.29 -5.57 11.34
N ASN A 340 -6.83 -6.80 11.09
CA ASN A 340 -5.67 -7.38 11.73
C ASN A 340 -4.39 -6.62 11.34
N GLU A 341 -4.20 -6.25 10.06
CA GLU A 341 -3.05 -5.46 9.65
C GLU A 341 -3.01 -4.09 10.35
N TYR A 342 -4.16 -3.43 10.54
CA TYR A 342 -4.24 -2.19 11.32
C TYR A 342 -3.91 -2.43 12.81
N ALA A 343 -4.29 -3.57 13.38
CA ALA A 343 -3.94 -3.91 14.76
C ALA A 343 -2.42 -4.18 14.91
N VAL A 344 -1.82 -4.85 13.91
CA VAL A 344 -0.36 -5.03 13.83
C VAL A 344 0.33 -3.68 13.71
N ALA A 345 -0.13 -2.81 12.82
CA ALA A 345 0.42 -1.46 12.66
C ALA A 345 0.30 -0.63 13.94
N ALA A 346 -0.83 -0.71 14.65
CA ALA A 346 -1.00 -0.03 15.94
C ALA A 346 0.04 -0.49 16.97
N ARG A 347 0.26 -1.80 17.09
CA ARG A 347 1.28 -2.38 17.97
C ARG A 347 2.69 -1.93 17.58
N LEU A 348 3.00 -1.98 16.29
CA LEU A 348 4.32 -1.62 15.78
C LEU A 348 4.60 -0.14 15.96
N LEU A 349 3.63 0.74 15.73
CA LEU A 349 3.83 2.18 15.76
C LEU A 349 3.39 2.84 17.08
N ASP A 350 2.97 2.05 18.08
CA ASP A 350 2.45 2.50 19.37
C ASP A 350 1.30 3.53 19.21
N LEU A 351 0.33 3.18 18.36
CA LEU A 351 -0.76 4.09 17.98
C LEU A 351 -2.01 3.88 18.83
N ASP A 352 -2.63 4.99 19.17
CA ASP A 352 -3.99 5.04 19.70
C ASP A 352 -5.03 5.21 18.57
N GLU A 353 -6.29 5.48 18.93
CA GLU A 353 -7.37 5.67 17.97
C GLU A 353 -7.12 6.84 17.01
N ARG A 354 -6.48 7.92 17.48
CA ARG A 354 -6.15 9.08 16.63
C ARG A 354 -5.04 8.74 15.66
N GLY A 355 -4.03 7.99 16.12
CA GLY A 355 -2.97 7.47 15.27
C GLY A 355 -3.49 6.57 14.14
N LEU A 356 -4.40 5.64 14.48
CA LEU A 356 -5.06 4.77 13.50
C LEU A 356 -5.94 5.53 12.51
N ALA A 357 -6.69 6.54 12.98
CA ALA A 357 -7.43 7.42 12.09
C ALA A 357 -6.48 8.20 11.14
N GLY A 358 -5.30 8.59 11.63
CA GLY A 358 -4.22 9.16 10.83
C GLY A 358 -3.73 8.22 9.72
N LEU A 359 -3.47 6.94 10.05
CA LEU A 359 -3.10 5.92 9.07
C LEU A 359 -4.20 5.68 8.03
N ALA A 360 -5.46 5.58 8.46
CA ALA A 360 -6.59 5.42 7.54
C ALA A 360 -6.68 6.59 6.54
N LYS A 361 -6.50 7.83 7.03
CA LYS A 361 -6.45 9.02 6.17
C LYS A 361 -5.24 9.03 5.23
N ALA A 362 -4.08 8.52 5.67
CA ALA A 362 -2.92 8.37 4.80
C ALA A 362 -3.21 7.40 3.63
N GLY A 363 -3.93 6.31 3.88
CA GLY A 363 -4.45 5.42 2.84
C GLY A 363 -5.37 6.11 1.85
N VAL A 364 -6.32 6.92 2.34
CA VAL A 364 -7.22 7.71 1.47
C VAL A 364 -6.42 8.72 0.65
N GLU A 365 -5.48 9.42 1.25
CA GLU A 365 -4.66 10.43 0.58
C GLU A 365 -3.79 9.83 -0.53
N ALA A 366 -3.18 8.67 -0.29
CA ALA A 366 -2.32 7.98 -1.25
C ALA A 366 -3.10 7.31 -2.41
N SER A 367 -4.41 7.09 -2.25
CA SER A 367 -5.25 6.45 -3.26
C SER A 367 -5.37 7.26 -4.57
N PHE A 368 -5.81 6.61 -5.64
CA PHE A 368 -6.22 7.25 -6.90
C PHE A 368 -7.72 7.58 -6.96
N LEU A 369 -8.39 7.60 -5.80
CA LEU A 369 -9.74 8.12 -5.69
C LEU A 369 -9.78 9.61 -6.03
N ASP A 370 -10.89 10.09 -6.57
CA ASP A 370 -11.06 11.51 -6.88
C ASP A 370 -11.12 12.37 -5.61
N ALA A 371 -10.81 13.67 -5.75
CA ALA A 371 -10.77 14.59 -4.61
C ALA A 371 -12.09 14.63 -3.81
N PRO A 372 -13.29 14.62 -4.43
CA PRO A 372 -14.56 14.51 -3.70
C PRO A 372 -14.68 13.20 -2.91
N GLY A 373 -14.30 12.06 -3.49
CA GLY A 373 -14.31 10.77 -2.81
C GLY A 373 -13.35 10.74 -1.62
N LYS A 374 -12.13 11.28 -1.79
CA LYS A 374 -11.14 11.41 -0.70
C LYS A 374 -11.66 12.26 0.46
N ALA A 375 -12.25 13.42 0.15
CA ALA A 375 -12.84 14.30 1.17
C ALA A 375 -13.95 13.59 1.94
N ARG A 376 -14.87 12.92 1.23
CA ARG A 376 -15.97 12.17 1.86
C ARG A 376 -15.48 11.10 2.83
N ILE A 377 -14.53 10.24 2.42
CA ILE A 377 -14.03 9.16 3.30
C ILE A 377 -13.25 9.76 4.47
N THR A 378 -12.49 10.83 4.25
CA THR A 378 -11.78 11.56 5.32
C THR A 378 -12.75 12.11 6.36
N ASP A 379 -13.84 12.73 5.94
CA ASP A 379 -14.90 13.23 6.82
C ASP A 379 -15.59 12.09 7.59
N GLU A 380 -15.83 10.94 6.94
CA GLU A 380 -16.36 9.74 7.61
C GLU A 380 -15.41 9.24 8.72
N ILE A 381 -14.09 9.22 8.47
CA ILE A 381 -13.06 8.84 9.45
C ILE A 381 -13.07 9.82 10.63
N ASP A 382 -13.07 11.13 10.37
CA ASP A 382 -13.04 12.15 11.43
C ASP A 382 -14.33 12.12 12.27
N ALA A 383 -15.48 11.94 11.63
CA ALA A 383 -16.77 11.82 12.32
C ALA A 383 -16.85 10.55 13.17
N TYR A 384 -16.40 9.40 12.64
CA TYR A 384 -16.33 8.14 13.40
C TYR A 384 -15.41 8.26 14.61
N THR A 385 -14.20 8.79 14.39
CA THR A 385 -13.19 8.97 15.44
C THR A 385 -13.70 9.90 16.53
N THR A 386 -14.32 11.02 16.16
CA THR A 386 -14.91 11.95 17.13
C THR A 386 -15.98 11.27 17.99
N ARG A 387 -16.95 10.57 17.36
CA ARG A 387 -18.00 9.86 18.08
C ARG A 387 -17.44 8.82 19.05
N TRP A 388 -16.46 8.03 18.61
CA TRP A 388 -15.81 7.01 19.44
C TRP A 388 -15.12 7.60 20.65
N LEU A 389 -14.43 8.73 20.48
CA LEU A 389 -13.66 9.36 21.55
C LEU A 389 -14.54 10.08 22.59
N THR A 390 -15.79 10.43 22.22
CA THR A 390 -16.76 11.11 23.09
C THR A 390 -17.77 10.17 23.77
N ALA A 391 -17.89 8.94 23.27
CA ALA A 391 -18.69 7.88 23.89
C ALA A 391 -17.94 7.29 25.10
#